data_AF-A0A3A5IAA2-F1
#
_entry.id   AF-A0A3A5IAA2-F1
#
_cell.length_a   1.000
_cell.length_b   1.000
_cell.length_c   1.000
_cell.angle_alpha   90.00
_cell.angle_beta   90.00
_cell.angle_gamma   90.00
#
_symmetry.space_group_name_H-M   'P 1'
#
loop_
_entity.id
_entity.type
_entity.pdbx_description
1 polymer ?
#
loop_
_entity_poly.entity_id
_entity_poly.type
_entity_poly.pdbx_seq_one_letter_code
_entity_poly.pdbx_strand_id
1 'polypeptide(L)'
;MKFYIKTDKSNVVRDILTYSYEGFEEIEYDDHVLPRNILSGYYKWDAANNDFIVDEQLKEEIVRENGGYLQEKFDQLKKKNDELETSLLEMTVLAAKQELRNIQNEQAIMELTTIIAGGNA
;
A
#
# COMPACT_ATOMS: atom_id res chain seq x y z
N MET A 1 2.18 -28.30 -25.60
CA MET A 1 2.63 -28.68 -24.23
C MET A 1 1.40 -28.86 -23.35
N LYS A 2 1.41 -29.80 -22.40
CA LYS A 2 0.26 -30.02 -21.53
C LYS A 2 0.30 -29.09 -20.32
N PHE A 3 -0.83 -28.46 -20.05
CA PHE A 3 -1.07 -27.68 -18.84
C PHE A 3 -2.36 -28.14 -18.18
N TYR A 4 -2.48 -27.87 -16.89
CA TYR A 4 -3.68 -28.14 -16.12
C TYR A 4 -4.18 -26.79 -15.63
N ILE A 5 -5.36 -26.38 -16.06
CA ILE A 5 -5.90 -25.04 -15.75
C ILE A 5 -7.09 -25.15 -14.81
N LYS A 6 -7.24 -24.15 -13.95
CA LYS A 6 -8.45 -23.93 -13.17
C LYS A 6 -9.11 -22.66 -13.65
N THR A 7 -10.36 -22.78 -14.09
CA THR A 7 -11.17 -21.65 -14.55
C THR A 7 -12.34 -21.40 -13.61
N ASP A 8 -12.92 -20.21 -13.68
CA ASP A 8 -14.22 -19.94 -13.05
C ASP A 8 -15.39 -20.20 -14.00
N LYS A 9 -16.61 -19.85 -13.57
CA LYS A 9 -17.84 -20.03 -14.35
C LYS A 9 -17.87 -19.26 -15.67
N SER A 10 -17.02 -18.24 -15.83
CA SER A 10 -16.89 -17.44 -17.04
C SER A 10 -15.66 -17.84 -17.85
N ASN A 11 -15.04 -18.99 -17.58
CA ASN A 11 -13.81 -19.47 -18.20
C ASN A 11 -12.57 -18.59 -17.94
N VAL A 12 -12.62 -17.69 -16.94
CA VAL A 12 -11.46 -16.88 -16.57
C VAL A 12 -10.46 -17.77 -15.85
N VAL A 13 -9.20 -17.72 -16.27
CA VAL A 13 -8.11 -18.47 -15.69
C VAL A 13 -7.84 -17.97 -14.27
N ARG A 14 -7.90 -18.89 -13.31
CA ARG A 14 -7.62 -18.65 -11.89
C ARG A 14 -6.32 -19.26 -11.45
N ASP A 15 -5.91 -20.36 -12.06
CA ASP A 15 -4.64 -21.03 -11.75
C ASP A 15 -4.18 -21.91 -12.92
N ILE A 16 -2.87 -22.18 -13.02
CA ILE A 16 -2.25 -23.04 -14.04
C ILE A 16 -1.12 -23.88 -13.41
N LEU A 17 -1.14 -25.18 -13.68
CA LEU A 17 -0.14 -26.15 -13.25
C LEU A 17 0.45 -26.91 -14.45
N THR A 18 1.63 -27.49 -14.24
CA THR A 18 2.28 -28.38 -15.21
C THR A 18 2.08 -29.87 -14.89
N TYR A 19 1.27 -30.18 -13.88
CA TYR A 19 0.95 -31.53 -13.43
C TYR A 19 -0.53 -31.66 -13.06
N SER A 20 -1.06 -32.89 -13.16
CA SER A 20 -2.46 -33.18 -12.86
C SER A 20 -2.78 -32.96 -11.38
N TYR A 21 -3.89 -32.27 -11.11
CA TYR A 21 -4.39 -32.01 -9.77
C TYR A 21 -5.92 -31.95 -9.78
N GLU A 22 -6.55 -32.33 -8.66
CA GLU A 22 -7.99 -32.36 -8.54
C GLU A 22 -8.60 -30.95 -8.73
N GLY A 23 -9.65 -30.87 -9.56
CA GLY A 23 -10.33 -29.62 -9.89
C GLY A 23 -9.64 -28.76 -10.95
N PHE A 24 -8.63 -29.30 -11.63
CA PHE A 24 -8.02 -28.69 -12.81
C PHE A 24 -8.35 -29.50 -14.07
N GLU A 25 -8.56 -28.80 -15.17
CA GLU A 25 -8.81 -29.36 -16.49
C GLU A 25 -7.49 -29.49 -17.26
N GLU A 26 -7.24 -30.65 -17.86
CA GLU A 26 -6.09 -30.85 -18.75
C GLU A 26 -6.35 -30.18 -20.10
N ILE A 27 -5.41 -29.33 -20.53
CA ILE A 27 -5.42 -28.71 -21.86
C ILE A 27 -4.11 -29.00 -22.59
N GLU A 28 -4.20 -29.08 -23.90
CA GLU A 28 -3.04 -29.16 -24.78
C GLU A 28 -2.86 -27.80 -25.44
N TYR A 29 -1.87 -27.03 -24.98
CA TYR A 29 -1.62 -25.70 -25.51
C TYR A 29 -0.49 -25.74 -26.54
N ASP A 30 -0.74 -25.28 -27.75
CA ASP A 30 0.20 -25.39 -28.87
C ASP A 30 1.40 -24.45 -28.70
N ASP A 31 1.20 -23.27 -28.10
CA ASP A 31 2.30 -22.39 -27.76
C ASP A 31 3.05 -22.94 -26.53
N HIS A 32 4.37 -22.96 -26.63
CA HIS A 32 5.24 -23.40 -25.54
C HIS A 32 5.39 -22.32 -24.46
N VAL A 33 4.92 -21.09 -24.71
CA VAL A 33 5.03 -19.96 -23.78
C VAL A 33 3.65 -19.46 -23.40
N LEU A 34 3.30 -19.59 -22.12
CA LEU A 34 2.10 -18.98 -21.59
C LEU A 34 2.18 -17.44 -21.69
N PRO A 35 1.07 -16.75 -22.01
CA PRO A 35 1.00 -15.31 -21.95
C PRO A 35 1.54 -14.74 -20.64
N ARG A 36 2.30 -13.64 -20.73
CA ARG A 36 2.75 -12.93 -19.53
C ARG A 36 1.53 -12.44 -18.76
N ASN A 37 1.56 -12.67 -17.45
CA ASN A 37 0.48 -12.29 -16.54
C ASN A 37 -0.86 -13.01 -16.80
N ILE A 38 -0.82 -14.26 -17.26
CA ILE A 38 -2.02 -15.08 -17.47
C ILE A 38 -2.93 -15.19 -16.23
N LEU A 39 -2.37 -15.02 -15.03
CA LEU A 39 -3.11 -15.01 -13.75
C LEU A 39 -3.61 -13.61 -13.33
N SER A 40 -3.59 -12.61 -14.21
CA SER A 40 -4.09 -11.26 -13.91
C SER A 40 -5.62 -11.17 -13.77
N GLY A 41 -6.33 -12.28 -13.89
CA GLY A 41 -7.78 -12.34 -13.63
C GLY A 41 -8.65 -11.82 -14.78
N TYR A 42 -8.09 -11.59 -15.96
CA TYR A 42 -8.81 -11.18 -17.17
C TYR A 42 -8.50 -12.05 -18.40
N TYR A 43 -7.67 -13.09 -18.26
CA TYR A 43 -7.45 -14.07 -19.33
C TYR A 43 -8.51 -15.16 -19.26
N LYS A 44 -9.04 -15.56 -20.40
CA LYS A 44 -10.02 -16.64 -20.55
C LYS A 44 -9.45 -17.74 -21.42
N TRP A 45 -9.79 -18.98 -21.07
CA TRP A 45 -9.51 -20.11 -21.94
C TRP A 45 -10.59 -20.21 -23.03
N ASP A 46 -10.17 -20.14 -24.29
CA ASP A 46 -11.01 -20.38 -25.45
C ASP A 46 -10.75 -21.79 -26.00
N ALA A 47 -11.55 -22.74 -25.53
CA ALA A 47 -11.46 -24.13 -25.96
C ALA A 47 -11.75 -24.34 -27.47
N ALA A 48 -12.45 -23.41 -28.13
CA ALA A 48 -12.77 -23.53 -29.55
C ALA A 48 -11.55 -23.19 -30.43
N ASN A 49 -10.73 -22.25 -29.99
CA ASN A 49 -9.51 -21.82 -30.69
C ASN A 49 -8.22 -22.36 -30.04
N ASN A 50 -8.35 -23.14 -28.96
CA ASN A 50 -7.24 -23.68 -28.18
C ASN A 50 -6.26 -22.59 -27.70
N ASP A 51 -6.78 -21.43 -27.30
CA ASP A 51 -5.96 -20.26 -26.98
C ASP A 51 -6.44 -19.46 -25.76
N PHE A 52 -5.56 -18.63 -25.21
CA PHE A 52 -5.85 -17.70 -24.12
C PHE A 52 -6.19 -16.32 -24.67
N ILE A 53 -7.44 -15.92 -24.50
CA ILE A 53 -7.93 -14.61 -24.95
C ILE A 53 -8.06 -13.63 -23.77
N VAL A 54 -7.82 -12.35 -24.03
CA VAL A 54 -8.04 -11.29 -23.04
C VAL A 54 -9.50 -10.86 -23.09
N ASP A 55 -10.16 -10.88 -21.93
CA ASP A 55 -11.46 -10.23 -21.75
C ASP A 55 -11.22 -8.73 -21.48
N GLU A 56 -11.27 -7.93 -22.55
CA GLU A 56 -10.96 -6.49 -22.46
C GLU A 56 -11.93 -5.74 -21.54
N GLN A 57 -13.19 -6.18 -21.45
CA GLN A 57 -14.15 -5.55 -20.53
C GLN A 57 -13.76 -5.81 -19.06
N LEU A 58 -13.46 -7.07 -18.73
CA LEU A 58 -13.02 -7.43 -17.39
C LEU A 58 -11.66 -6.79 -17.03
N LYS A 59 -10.75 -6.69 -17.99
CA LYS A 59 -9.47 -5.99 -17.82
C LYS A 59 -9.68 -4.51 -17.53
N GLU A 60 -10.54 -3.83 -18.29
CA GLU A 60 -10.88 -2.43 -18.03
C GLU A 60 -11.52 -2.22 -16.66
N GLU A 61 -12.41 -3.12 -16.25
CA GLU A 61 -13.05 -3.10 -14.93
C GLU A 61 -12.00 -3.24 -13.81
N ILE A 62 -11.16 -4.27 -13.87
CA ILE A 62 -10.09 -4.50 -12.89
C ILE A 62 -9.12 -3.32 -12.83
N VAL A 63 -8.72 -2.77 -13.98
CA VAL A 63 -7.82 -1.61 -14.03
C VAL A 63 -8.49 -0.38 -13.42
N ARG A 64 -9.78 -0.16 -13.68
CA ARG A 64 -10.53 0.98 -13.13
C ARG A 64 -10.70 0.85 -11.62
N GLU A 65 -11.08 -0.33 -11.14
CA GLU A 65 -11.24 -0.60 -9.69
C GLU A 65 -9.91 -0.44 -8.95
N ASN A 66 -8.84 -1.06 -9.47
CA ASN A 66 -7.52 -0.94 -8.89
C ASN A 66 -7.01 0.50 -8.93
N GLY A 67 -7.25 1.23 -10.02
CA GLY A 67 -6.90 2.65 -10.16
C GLY A 67 -7.61 3.51 -9.11
N GLY A 68 -8.92 3.30 -8.92
CA GLY A 68 -9.69 3.99 -7.88
C GLY A 68 -9.20 3.67 -6.47
N TYR A 69 -8.95 2.40 -6.17
CA TYR A 69 -8.43 1.96 -4.87
C TYR A 69 -7.05 2.55 -4.57
N LEU A 70 -6.13 2.52 -5.54
CA LEU A 70 -4.79 3.06 -5.40
C LEU A 70 -4.82 4.58 -5.18
N GLN A 71 -5.69 5.30 -5.90
CA GLN A 71 -5.88 6.74 -5.71
C GLN A 71 -6.42 7.04 -4.30
N GLU A 72 -7.43 6.32 -3.84
CA GLU A 72 -7.97 6.49 -2.49
C GLU A 72 -6.89 6.25 -1.41
N LYS A 73 -6.09 5.20 -1.57
CA LYS A 73 -4.97 4.92 -0.65
C LYS A 73 -3.91 6.00 -0.67
N PHE A 74 -3.59 6.52 -1.86
CA PHE A 74 -2.65 7.62 -2.01
C PHE A 74 -3.15 8.88 -1.29
N ASP A 75 -4.42 9.23 -1.46
CA ASP A 75 -5.02 10.41 -0.81
C ASP A 75 -5.09 10.25 0.71
N GLN A 76 -5.40 9.06 1.21
CA GLN A 76 -5.35 8.74 2.64
C GLN A 76 -3.94 8.89 3.22
N LEU A 77 -2.92 8.39 2.53
CA LEU A 77 -1.53 8.50 2.95
C LEU A 77 -1.06 9.95 2.96
N LYS A 78 -1.41 10.71 1.91
CA LYS A 78 -1.09 12.14 1.82
C LYS A 78 -1.70 12.91 2.99
N LYS A 79 -2.99 12.70 3.28
CA LYS A 79 -3.66 13.35 4.41
C LYS A 79 -2.99 13.05 5.75
N LYS A 80 -2.64 11.78 6.00
CA LYS A 80 -1.93 11.39 7.23
C LYS A 80 -0.55 12.04 7.32
N ASN A 81 0.15 12.19 6.19
CA ASN A 81 1.43 12.87 6.15
C ASN A 81 1.29 14.35 6.53
N ASP A 82 0.30 15.05 5.97
CA ASP A 82 0.03 16.46 6.28
C ASP A 82 -0.34 16.66 7.77
N GLU A 83 -1.12 15.73 8.35
CA GLU A 83 -1.47 15.73 9.78
C GLU A 83 -0.25 15.50 10.69
N LEU A 84 0.65 14.59 10.31
CA LEU A 84 1.89 14.32 11.03
C LEU A 84 2.86 15.50 10.97
N GLU A 85 3.01 16.12 9.81
CA GLU A 85 3.82 17.32 9.63
C GLU A 85 3.32 18.48 10.50
N THR A 86 2.00 18.67 10.55
CA THR A 86 1.37 19.68 11.41
C THR A 86 1.62 19.39 12.89
N SER A 87 1.41 18.15 13.32
CA SER A 87 1.65 17.73 14.71
C SER A 87 3.12 17.90 15.13
N LEU A 88 4.05 17.61 14.21
CA LEU A 88 5.48 17.78 14.43
C LEU A 88 5.85 19.26 14.61
N LEU A 89 5.27 20.14 13.79
CA LEU A 89 5.47 21.58 13.92
C LEU A 89 4.94 22.10 15.27
N GLU A 90 3.73 21.69 15.66
CA GLU A 90 3.14 22.06 16.95
C GLU A 90 4.00 21.58 18.12
N MET A 91 4.46 20.32 18.10
CA MET A 91 5.37 19.79 19.11
C MET A 91 6.68 20.57 19.19
N THR A 92 7.25 20.95 18.04
CA THR A 92 8.49 21.74 18.00
C THR A 92 8.31 23.10 18.65
N VAL A 93 7.19 23.78 18.37
CA VAL A 93 6.84 25.06 18.99
C VAL A 93 6.60 24.92 20.49
N LEU A 94 5.93 23.85 20.92
CA LEU A 94 5.69 23.58 22.34
C LEU A 94 7.00 23.30 23.10
N ALA A 95 7.91 22.53 22.50
CA ALA A 95 9.22 22.25 23.06
C ALA A 95 10.05 23.54 23.24
N ALA A 96 10.10 24.40 22.22
CA ALA A 96 10.79 25.68 22.29
C ALA A 96 10.20 26.61 23.39
N LYS A 97 8.87 26.64 23.52
CA LYS A 97 8.21 27.38 24.62
C LYS A 97 8.55 26.83 26.00
N GLN A 98 8.66 25.50 26.12
CA GLN A 98 9.03 24.87 27.39
C GLN A 98 10.47 25.21 27.77
N GLU A 99 11.40 25.19 26.82
CA GLU A 99 12.80 25.56 27.02
C GLU A 99 12.94 27.01 27.46
N LEU A 100 12.22 27.94 26.82
CA LEU A 100 12.23 29.36 27.23
C LEU A 100 11.72 29.55 28.67
N ARG A 101 10.66 28.84 29.07
CA ARG A 101 10.16 28.90 30.46
C ARG A 101 11.18 28.35 31.45
N ASN A 102 11.89 27.27 31.09
CA ASN A 102 12.93 26.72 31.94
C ASN A 102 14.08 27.73 32.14
N ILE A 103 14.52 28.39 31.07
CA ILE A 103 15.55 29.44 31.14
C ILE A 103 15.09 30.60 32.06
N GLN A 104 13.84 31.05 31.92
CA GLN A 104 13.29 32.11 32.77
C GLN A 104 13.23 31.69 34.25
N ASN A 105 12.85 30.45 34.53
CA ASN A 105 12.82 29.93 35.89
C ASN A 105 14.22 29.82 36.49
N GLU A 106 15.20 29.34 35.73
CA GLU A 106 16.61 29.28 36.16
C GLU A 106 17.16 30.67 36.48
N GLN A 107 16.86 31.68 35.66
CA GLN A 107 17.22 33.07 35.93
C GLN A 107 16.61 33.59 37.23
N ALA A 108 15.30 33.39 37.43
CA ALA A 108 14.62 33.82 38.66
C ALA A 108 15.20 33.15 39.92
N ILE A 109 15.55 31.86 39.83
CA ILE A 109 16.19 31.14 40.94
C ILE A 109 17.58 31.71 41.26
N MET A 110 18.38 32.04 40.23
CA MET A 110 19.70 32.66 40.42
C MET A 110 19.59 34.04 41.10
N GLU A 111 18.64 34.87 40.68
CA GLU A 111 18.38 36.18 41.27
C GLU A 111 17.98 36.05 42.75
N LEU A 112 17.01 35.17 43.06
CA LEU A 112 16.58 34.91 44.44
C LEU A 112 17.73 34.40 45.31
N THR A 113 18.55 33.49 44.80
CA THR A 113 19.72 32.95 45.51
C THR A 113 20.73 34.04 45.82
N THR A 114 20.98 34.95 44.86
CA THR A 114 21.89 36.08 45.03
C THR A 114 21.39 37.06 46.09
N ILE A 115 20.09 37.37 46.08
CA ILE A 115 19.46 38.24 47.10
C ILE A 115 19.57 37.61 48.49
N ILE A 116 19.29 36.31 48.62
CA ILE A 116 19.38 35.60 49.91
C ILE A 116 20.83 35.54 50.42
N ALA A 117 21.79 35.29 49.52
CA ALA A 117 23.21 35.23 49.89
C ALA A 117 23.79 36.61 50.23
N GLY A 118 23.34 37.68 49.58
CA GLY A 118 23.78 39.06 49.82
C GLY A 118 23.02 39.79 50.94
N GLY A 119 21.82 39.34 51.31
CA GLY A 119 20.98 39.96 52.35
C GLY A 119 21.37 39.60 53.79
N ASN A 120 22.43 38.83 54.00
CA ASN A 120 22.96 38.41 55.31
C ASN A 120 24.32 39.08 55.67
N ALA A 121 24.68 40.19 55.01
CA ALA A 121 25.85 41.01 55.31
C ALA A 121 25.47 42.33 55.99
#